data_AF-A0A068NZ32-F1
#
_entry.id   AF-A0A068NZ32-F1
#
_cell.length_a   1.000
_cell.length_b   1.000
_cell.length_c   1.000
_cell.angle_alpha   90.00
_cell.angle_beta   90.00
_cell.angle_gamma   90.00
#
_symmetry.space_group_name_H-M   'P 1'
#
loop_
_entity.id
_entity.type
_entity.pdbx_description
1 polymer ?
#
loop_
_entity_poly.entity_id
_entity_poly.type
_entity_poly.pdbx_seq_one_letter_code
_entity_poly.pdbx_strand_id
1 'polypeptide(L)'
;MRRTWPLVAIAAIAAVAAAQTSGTSLLASFGKALNEAKSVRSTYTAQTVGSGAETYTIALKKPNLARIETPAGTIVADGKQVTTYTKEDNTYFKRPQTEKDVKEFLTSDELGLFAGFFNPKAYDAPRSRAIGQRQMNGTPLSVVEATAGKKTKTYFLSTSDNVARKSQIELNDPNNGKLTTILDTKSLELNADLPDSTFTFVPPADARELSLDEINNGRWYTDLDEALKVARASNKHVFIDFMATWCGPCKMLERECFGTAQFKAMGKSYVWCRIDVDQQPTIASRYHAEAIPLQVVLDKSGGTQDQLVGYGGPARFFEFLTKNAK
;
A
#
# COMPACT_ATOMS: atom_id res chain seq x y z
N MET A 1 -27.92 61.53 5.55
CA MET A 1 -26.75 60.96 6.26
C MET A 1 -26.03 59.98 5.34
N ARG A 2 -24.89 60.38 4.77
CA ARG A 2 -23.99 59.50 4.01
C ARG A 2 -23.05 58.82 5.02
N ARG A 3 -23.08 57.49 5.13
CA ARG A 3 -22.11 56.73 5.94
C ARG A 3 -20.92 56.37 5.06
N THR A 4 -19.78 56.97 5.36
CA THR A 4 -18.46 56.61 4.86
C THR A 4 -18.00 55.31 5.54
N TRP A 5 -17.47 54.36 4.77
CA TRP A 5 -16.74 53.20 5.29
C TRP A 5 -15.24 53.46 5.13
N PRO A 6 -14.39 53.08 6.11
CA PRO A 6 -12.96 53.34 6.04
C PRO A 6 -12.28 52.36 5.06
N LEU A 7 -11.40 52.90 4.23
CA LEU A 7 -10.48 52.15 3.37
C LEU A 7 -9.51 51.36 4.26
N VAL A 8 -9.56 50.03 4.17
CA VAL A 8 -8.52 49.16 4.72
C VAL A 8 -7.31 49.21 3.78
N ALA A 9 -6.17 49.66 4.31
CA ALA A 9 -4.90 49.73 3.61
C ALA A 9 -4.44 48.33 3.18
N ILE A 10 -4.27 48.13 1.87
CA ILE A 10 -3.66 46.93 1.30
C ILE A 10 -2.15 47.05 1.53
N ALA A 11 -1.61 46.23 2.44
CA ALA A 11 -0.17 46.07 2.58
C ALA A 11 0.38 45.44 1.28
N ALA A 12 1.26 46.18 0.61
CA ALA A 12 1.92 45.71 -0.61
C ALA A 12 2.81 44.49 -0.30
N ILE A 13 2.47 43.34 -0.90
CA ILE A 13 3.31 42.14 -0.89
C ILE A 13 4.46 42.41 -1.85
N ALA A 14 5.67 42.55 -1.32
CA ALA A 14 6.88 42.52 -2.13
C ALA A 14 7.02 41.09 -2.71
N ALA A 15 6.80 40.97 -4.02
CA ALA A 15 7.10 39.75 -4.76
C ALA A 15 8.62 39.60 -4.88
N VAL A 16 9.22 38.83 -3.97
CA VAL A 16 10.58 38.33 -4.19
C VAL A 16 10.48 37.30 -5.30
N ALA A 17 11.05 37.60 -6.46
CA ALA A 17 11.16 36.69 -7.59
C ALA A 17 12.08 35.52 -7.21
N ALA A 18 11.50 34.49 -6.58
CA ALA A 18 12.16 33.20 -6.41
C ALA A 18 12.29 32.55 -7.79
N ALA A 19 13.50 32.12 -8.15
CA ALA A 19 13.72 31.32 -9.35
C ALA A 19 12.69 30.19 -9.42
N GLN A 20 12.00 30.04 -10.56
CA GLN A 20 10.96 29.04 -10.76
C GLN A 20 11.57 27.63 -10.64
N THR A 21 11.59 27.11 -9.42
CA THR A 21 12.03 25.74 -9.15
C THR A 21 10.99 24.81 -9.76
N SER A 22 11.40 23.94 -10.67
CA SER A 22 10.48 23.01 -11.34
C SER A 22 9.88 22.00 -10.33
N GLY A 23 8.70 21.47 -10.64
CA GLY A 23 8.09 20.40 -9.82
C GLY A 23 9.01 19.19 -9.69
N THR A 24 9.68 18.80 -10.78
CA THR A 24 10.63 17.68 -10.81
C THR A 24 11.79 17.90 -9.85
N SER A 25 12.36 19.11 -9.80
CA SER A 25 13.45 19.43 -8.86
C SER A 25 13.02 19.43 -7.39
N LEU A 26 11.78 19.85 -7.09
CA LEU A 26 11.24 19.79 -5.72
C LEU A 26 11.07 18.34 -5.26
N LEU A 27 10.49 17.48 -6.11
CA LEU A 27 10.31 16.06 -5.80
C LEU A 27 11.63 15.30 -5.73
N ALA A 28 12.59 15.60 -6.60
CA ALA A 28 13.94 15.03 -6.53
C ALA A 28 14.64 15.41 -5.22
N SER A 29 14.52 16.67 -4.79
CA SER A 29 15.09 17.13 -3.52
C SER A 29 14.44 16.45 -2.32
N PHE A 30 13.12 16.24 -2.36
CA PHE A 30 12.39 15.50 -1.33
C PHE A 30 12.85 14.04 -1.24
N GLY A 31 12.88 13.33 -2.39
CA GLY A 31 13.35 11.96 -2.45
C GLY A 31 14.79 11.82 -1.98
N LYS A 32 15.66 12.74 -2.38
CA LYS A 32 17.06 12.79 -1.94
C LYS A 32 17.18 12.99 -0.42
N ALA A 33 16.44 13.92 0.17
CA ALA A 33 16.49 14.18 1.60
C ALA A 33 16.09 12.94 2.43
N LEU A 34 15.04 12.22 2.02
CA LEU A 34 14.68 10.94 2.64
C LEU A 34 15.74 9.87 2.39
N ASN A 35 16.24 9.76 1.17
CA ASN A 35 17.19 8.71 0.81
C ASN A 35 18.57 8.91 1.43
N GLU A 36 19.03 10.12 1.71
CA GLU A 36 20.33 10.37 2.34
C GLU A 36 20.30 10.11 3.86
N ALA A 37 19.12 10.15 4.48
CA ALA A 37 18.97 9.86 5.90
C ALA A 37 19.40 8.42 6.24
N LYS A 38 20.00 8.25 7.42
CA LYS A 38 20.36 6.94 7.99
C LYS A 38 19.18 6.27 8.69
N SER A 39 18.28 7.10 9.21
CA SER A 39 17.06 6.72 9.91
C SER A 39 15.98 7.79 9.75
N VAL A 40 14.72 7.40 9.92
CA VAL A 40 13.56 8.30 9.95
C VAL A 40 12.65 7.87 11.09
N ARG A 41 12.18 8.82 11.90
CA ARG A 41 11.05 8.62 12.83
C ARG A 41 9.97 9.62 12.47
N SER A 42 8.72 9.16 12.37
CA SER A 42 7.59 10.06 12.13
C SER A 42 6.30 9.56 12.75
N THR A 43 5.49 10.49 13.24
CA THR A 43 4.08 10.28 13.57
C THR A 43 3.25 11.16 12.64
N TYR A 44 2.20 10.62 12.04
CA TYR A 44 1.31 11.36 11.15
C TYR A 44 -0.10 10.79 11.18
N THR A 45 -1.07 11.56 10.69
CA THR A 45 -2.45 11.10 10.55
C THR A 45 -2.80 10.92 9.09
N ALA A 46 -3.48 9.82 8.75
CA ALA A 46 -4.15 9.64 7.47
C ALA A 46 -5.66 9.88 7.65
N GLN A 47 -6.26 10.68 6.78
CA GLN A 47 -7.69 10.95 6.82
C GLN A 47 -8.25 11.04 5.42
N THR A 48 -9.17 10.14 5.08
CA THR A 48 -10.00 10.28 3.87
C THR A 48 -11.19 11.20 4.18
N VAL A 49 -11.51 12.13 3.28
CA VAL A 49 -12.67 13.03 3.46
C VAL A 49 -13.94 12.21 3.66
N GLY A 50 -14.65 12.47 4.76
CA GLY A 50 -15.83 11.69 5.18
C GLY A 50 -15.53 10.56 6.18
N SER A 51 -14.26 10.32 6.51
CA SER A 51 -13.82 9.35 7.52
C SER A 51 -13.09 10.00 8.69
N GLY A 52 -12.93 9.24 9.77
CA GLY A 52 -12.10 9.64 10.91
C GLY A 52 -10.61 9.70 10.55
N ALA A 53 -9.86 10.53 11.27
CA ALA A 53 -8.42 10.56 11.13
C ALA A 53 -7.80 9.40 11.92
N GLU A 54 -6.89 8.69 11.27
CA GLU A 54 -6.19 7.53 11.80
C GLU A 54 -4.71 7.85 12.00
N THR A 55 -4.12 7.37 13.09
CA THR A 55 -2.71 7.67 13.41
C THR A 55 -1.79 6.54 12.95
N TYR A 56 -0.66 6.94 12.38
CA TYR A 56 0.42 6.09 11.93
C TYR A 56 1.73 6.54 12.57
N THR A 57 2.55 5.57 12.96
CA THR A 57 3.91 5.81 13.43
C THR A 57 4.87 4.97 12.58
N ILE A 58 5.96 5.58 12.13
CA ILE A 58 7.03 4.87 11.44
C ILE A 58 8.38 5.11 12.12
N ALA A 59 9.19 4.06 12.19
CA ALA A 59 10.61 4.12 12.44
C ALA A 59 11.30 3.31 11.36
N LEU A 60 12.20 3.93 10.59
CA LEU A 60 12.94 3.31 9.50
C LEU A 60 14.44 3.50 9.75
N LYS A 61 15.25 2.47 9.52
CA LYS A 61 16.71 2.53 9.65
C LYS A 61 17.36 1.67 8.57
N LYS A 62 18.42 2.18 7.94
CA LYS A 62 19.16 1.42 6.94
C LYS A 62 19.98 0.29 7.59
N PRO A 63 20.23 -0.83 6.86
CA PRO A 63 19.83 -1.04 5.47
C PRO A 63 18.37 -1.44 5.29
N ASN A 64 17.79 -2.25 6.18
CA ASN A 64 16.49 -2.90 5.97
C ASN A 64 15.66 -3.02 7.26
N LEU A 65 15.68 -2.03 8.15
CA LEU A 65 14.93 -2.07 9.41
C LEU A 65 13.71 -1.16 9.34
N ALA A 66 12.54 -1.69 9.70
CA ALA A 66 11.31 -0.92 9.72
C ALA A 66 10.41 -1.33 10.90
N ARG A 67 9.79 -0.36 11.55
CA ARG A 67 8.64 -0.56 12.45
C ARG A 67 7.55 0.38 11.97
N ILE A 68 6.40 -0.17 11.65
CA ILE A 68 5.24 0.55 11.13
C ILE A 68 4.06 0.20 12.00
N GLU A 69 3.54 1.18 12.71
CA GLU A 69 2.32 1.05 13.51
C GLU A 69 1.18 1.68 12.74
N THR A 70 0.16 0.88 12.47
CA THR A 70 -1.06 1.29 11.77
C THR A 70 -2.26 1.16 12.71
N PRO A 71 -3.43 1.68 12.34
CA PRO A 71 -4.68 1.43 13.06
C PRO A 71 -4.97 -0.07 13.17
N ALA A 72 -4.80 -0.81 12.08
CA ALA A 72 -5.08 -2.25 12.01
C ALA A 72 -4.06 -3.14 12.72
N GLY A 73 -2.82 -2.69 12.92
CA GLY A 73 -1.76 -3.61 13.30
C GLY A 73 -0.37 -3.01 13.43
N THR A 74 0.63 -3.90 13.42
CA THR A 74 2.04 -3.52 13.44
C THR A 74 2.83 -4.41 12.50
N ILE A 75 3.73 -3.81 11.73
CA ILE A 75 4.70 -4.51 10.89
C ILE A 75 6.09 -4.19 11.43
N VAL A 76 6.88 -5.22 11.71
CA VAL A 76 8.27 -5.08 12.15
C VAL A 76 9.17 -5.90 11.22
N ALA A 77 10.15 -5.23 10.60
CA ALA A 77 11.26 -5.83 9.89
C ALA A 77 12.53 -5.60 10.71
N ASP A 78 13.09 -6.70 11.24
CA ASP A 78 14.26 -6.68 12.14
C ASP A 78 15.58 -6.99 11.43
N GLY A 79 15.55 -7.10 10.10
CA GLY A 79 16.69 -7.44 9.25
C GLY A 79 16.86 -8.94 9.01
N LYS A 80 16.12 -9.79 9.75
CA LYS A 80 16.11 -11.25 9.58
C LYS A 80 14.72 -11.76 9.20
N GLN A 81 13.70 -11.22 9.84
CA GLN A 81 12.31 -11.63 9.67
C GLN A 81 11.37 -10.42 9.66
N VAL A 82 10.23 -10.62 9.03
CA VAL A 82 9.08 -9.73 9.11
C VAL A 82 8.09 -10.34 10.07
N THR A 83 7.69 -9.57 11.08
CA THR A 83 6.55 -9.87 11.94
C THR A 83 5.38 -8.97 11.57
N THR A 84 4.21 -9.54 11.37
CA THR A 84 2.98 -8.79 11.14
C THR A 84 1.97 -9.17 12.20
N TYR A 85 1.51 -8.18 12.94
CA TYR A 85 0.51 -8.29 13.99
C TYR A 85 -0.79 -7.62 13.54
N THR A 86 -1.90 -8.29 13.75
CA THR A 86 -3.27 -7.83 13.46
C THR A 86 -4.00 -7.62 14.79
N LYS A 87 -4.46 -6.39 15.05
CA LYS A 87 -5.11 -6.03 16.32
C LYS A 87 -6.48 -6.68 16.48
N GLU A 88 -7.25 -6.77 15.40
CA GLU A 88 -8.63 -7.28 15.42
C GLU A 88 -8.70 -8.69 16.02
N ASP A 89 -7.82 -9.58 15.56
CA ASP A 89 -7.79 -10.98 16.00
C ASP A 89 -6.85 -11.24 17.17
N ASN A 90 -6.08 -10.23 17.59
CA ASN A 90 -4.93 -10.39 18.50
C ASN A 90 -3.97 -11.52 18.05
N THR A 91 -3.62 -11.53 16.76
CA THR A 91 -2.74 -12.55 16.19
C THR A 91 -1.53 -11.94 15.51
N TYR A 92 -0.43 -12.68 15.47
CA TYR A 92 0.73 -12.30 14.67
C TYR A 92 1.34 -13.49 13.97
N PHE A 93 2.13 -13.23 12.94
CA PHE A 93 2.95 -14.24 12.30
C PHE A 93 4.31 -13.70 11.94
N LYS A 94 5.25 -14.62 11.76
CA LYS A 94 6.63 -14.34 11.39
C LYS A 94 6.97 -15.04 10.09
N ARG A 95 7.86 -14.42 9.32
CA ARG A 95 8.42 -14.98 8.09
C ARG A 95 9.82 -14.44 7.84
N PRO A 96 10.65 -15.15 7.05
CA PRO A 96 11.92 -14.59 6.58
C PRO A 96 11.73 -13.24 5.87
N GLN A 97 12.65 -12.31 6.13
CA GLN A 97 12.68 -11.01 5.49
C GLN A 97 13.50 -11.04 4.20
N THR A 98 13.08 -10.24 3.23
CA THR A 98 13.78 -9.93 1.99
C THR A 98 14.05 -8.43 1.88
N GLU A 99 15.03 -8.03 1.06
CA GLU A 99 15.28 -6.60 0.78
C GLU A 99 14.10 -5.89 0.10
N LYS A 100 13.23 -6.66 -0.59
CA LYS A 100 12.07 -6.13 -1.27
C LYS A 100 10.99 -5.69 -0.29
N ASP A 101 10.88 -6.37 0.86
CA ASP A 101 9.82 -6.16 1.84
C ASP A 101 9.74 -4.71 2.32
N VAL A 102 10.86 -4.13 2.74
CA VAL A 102 10.88 -2.76 3.28
C VAL A 102 10.50 -1.70 2.23
N LYS A 103 10.70 -2.00 0.94
CA LYS A 103 10.24 -1.14 -0.16
C LYS A 103 8.73 -1.30 -0.37
N GLU A 104 8.24 -2.54 -0.37
CA GLU A 104 6.83 -2.86 -0.58
C GLU A 104 5.93 -2.37 0.55
N PHE A 105 6.40 -2.32 1.79
CA PHE A 105 5.62 -1.76 2.90
C PHE A 105 5.25 -0.30 2.65
N LEU A 106 6.10 0.45 1.93
CA LEU A 106 5.95 1.88 1.71
C LEU A 106 5.30 2.20 0.36
N THR A 107 4.53 1.28 -0.24
CA THR A 107 3.86 1.55 -1.53
C THR A 107 2.38 1.90 -1.42
N SER A 108 1.74 1.69 -0.25
CA SER A 108 0.34 2.10 -0.06
C SER A 108 0.21 3.62 -0.05
N ASP A 109 -1.00 4.15 -0.24
CA ASP A 109 -1.20 5.60 -0.24
C ASP A 109 -0.91 6.22 1.13
N GLU A 110 -1.20 5.52 2.22
CA GLU A 110 -0.99 5.95 3.61
C GLU A 110 0.49 5.87 4.02
N LEU A 111 1.26 4.94 3.47
CA LEU A 111 2.66 4.71 3.84
C LEU A 111 3.66 5.32 2.83
N GLY A 112 3.19 5.64 1.62
CA GLY A 112 4.02 6.08 0.49
C GLY A 112 4.70 7.44 0.65
N LEU A 113 4.36 8.21 1.69
CA LEU A 113 5.04 9.46 2.01
C LEU A 113 6.52 9.28 2.36
N PHE A 114 6.92 8.07 2.77
CA PHE A 114 8.30 7.76 3.18
C PHE A 114 9.01 6.80 2.24
N ALA A 115 8.40 6.47 1.09
CA ALA A 115 8.95 5.52 0.12
C ALA A 115 10.39 5.86 -0.34
N GLY A 116 10.72 7.16 -0.39
CA GLY A 116 12.06 7.66 -0.75
C GLY A 116 13.19 7.12 0.13
N PHE A 117 12.90 6.71 1.36
CA PHE A 117 13.91 6.25 2.31
C PHE A 117 14.63 4.97 1.82
N PHE A 118 13.87 3.98 1.35
CA PHE A 118 14.42 2.73 0.78
C PHE A 118 14.40 2.68 -0.75
N ASN A 119 13.74 3.63 -1.41
CA ASN A 119 13.63 3.67 -2.87
C ASN A 119 13.95 5.08 -3.40
N PRO A 120 15.17 5.33 -3.91
CA PRO A 120 15.57 6.65 -4.41
C PRO A 120 14.74 7.13 -5.62
N LYS A 121 14.06 6.21 -6.32
CA LYS A 121 13.21 6.50 -7.47
C LYS A 121 11.73 6.69 -7.12
N ALA A 122 11.37 6.69 -5.83
CA ALA A 122 9.98 6.77 -5.40
C ALA A 122 9.25 8.05 -5.85
N TYR A 123 10.00 9.13 -6.13
CA TYR A 123 9.47 10.43 -6.54
C TYR A 123 9.90 10.84 -7.96
N ASP A 124 10.31 9.87 -8.79
CA ASP A 124 10.56 10.09 -10.22
C ASP A 124 9.22 10.36 -10.93
N ALA A 125 8.80 11.62 -10.93
CA ALA A 125 7.50 12.06 -11.46
C ALA A 125 7.71 13.05 -12.63
N PRO A 126 7.77 12.56 -13.88
CA PRO A 126 8.00 13.43 -15.05
C PRO A 126 6.83 14.40 -15.29
N ARG A 127 5.63 14.08 -14.82
CA ARG A 127 4.45 14.95 -14.83
C ARG A 127 4.25 15.57 -13.45
N SER A 128 5.07 16.56 -13.13
CA SER A 128 4.96 17.33 -11.90
C SER A 128 5.07 18.83 -12.14
N ARG A 129 4.44 19.62 -11.27
CA ARG A 129 4.44 21.09 -11.36
C ARG A 129 4.59 21.71 -9.98
N ALA A 130 5.40 22.78 -9.90
CA ALA A 130 5.45 23.61 -8.71
C ALA A 130 4.17 24.47 -8.66
N ILE A 131 3.50 24.46 -7.51
CA ILE A 131 2.28 25.23 -7.28
C ILE A 131 2.59 26.58 -6.62
N GLY A 132 3.69 26.66 -5.87
CA GLY A 132 4.16 27.88 -5.20
C GLY A 132 4.47 27.65 -3.73
N GLN A 133 4.54 28.75 -2.97
CA GLN A 133 4.83 28.70 -1.53
C GLN A 133 3.54 28.80 -0.70
N ARG A 134 3.54 28.16 0.48
CA ARG A 134 2.49 28.24 1.52
C ARG A 134 3.15 28.34 2.89
N GLN A 135 2.36 28.59 3.92
CA GLN A 135 2.78 28.49 5.32
C GLN A 135 1.85 27.55 6.07
N MET A 136 2.41 26.79 7.01
CA MET A 136 1.66 25.96 7.96
C MET A 136 2.29 26.11 9.34
N ASN A 137 1.53 26.65 10.29
CA ASN A 137 2.02 26.92 11.65
C ASN A 137 3.36 27.68 11.67
N GLY A 138 3.51 28.69 10.80
CA GLY A 138 4.74 29.47 10.65
C GLY A 138 5.87 28.79 9.87
N THR A 139 5.74 27.51 9.50
CA THR A 139 6.72 26.81 8.65
C THR A 139 6.48 27.15 7.18
N PRO A 140 7.46 27.71 6.46
CA PRO A 140 7.38 27.93 5.02
C PRO A 140 7.44 26.60 4.24
N LEU A 141 6.57 26.47 3.24
CA LEU A 141 6.38 25.23 2.49
C LEU A 141 6.41 25.49 0.97
N SER A 142 7.23 24.74 0.25
CA SER A 142 7.10 24.58 -1.20
C SER A 142 6.01 23.55 -1.52
N VAL A 143 5.08 23.89 -2.40
CA VAL A 143 3.99 23.01 -2.82
C VAL A 143 4.26 22.48 -4.21
N VAL A 144 4.22 21.17 -4.36
CA VAL A 144 4.42 20.47 -5.63
C VAL A 144 3.33 19.44 -5.85
N GLU A 145 2.82 19.38 -7.07
CA GLU A 145 1.82 18.43 -7.51
C GLU A 145 2.42 17.46 -8.52
N ALA A 146 2.10 16.18 -8.41
CA ALA A 146 2.45 15.12 -9.35
C ALA A 146 1.22 14.29 -9.70
N THR A 147 1.06 13.97 -10.98
CA THR A 147 -0.08 13.19 -11.47
C THR A 147 0.38 11.92 -12.15
N ALA A 148 -0.21 10.79 -11.75
CA ALA A 148 0.01 9.48 -12.33
C ALA A 148 -1.34 8.75 -12.50
N GLY A 149 -1.74 8.50 -13.75
CA GLY A 149 -3.04 7.91 -14.06
C GLY A 149 -4.21 8.73 -13.49
N LYS A 150 -5.06 8.10 -12.69
CA LYS A 150 -6.22 8.73 -12.01
C LYS A 150 -5.88 9.40 -10.69
N LYS A 151 -4.61 9.35 -10.25
CA LYS A 151 -4.17 9.88 -8.95
C LYS A 151 -3.37 11.17 -9.13
N THR A 152 -3.72 12.18 -8.35
CA THR A 152 -2.93 13.40 -8.17
C THR A 152 -2.44 13.46 -6.73
N LYS A 153 -1.13 13.60 -6.53
CA LYS A 153 -0.50 13.76 -5.23
C LYS A 153 0.07 15.16 -5.09
N THR A 154 -0.31 15.88 -4.04
CA THR A 154 0.18 17.22 -3.71
C THR A 154 0.98 17.15 -2.43
N TYR A 155 2.26 17.51 -2.50
CA TYR A 155 3.18 17.50 -1.37
C TYR A 155 3.47 18.92 -0.90
N PHE A 156 3.49 19.09 0.42
CA PHE A 156 3.83 20.34 1.10
C PHE A 156 5.17 20.17 1.79
N LEU A 157 6.24 20.56 1.09
CA LEU A 157 7.63 20.32 1.47
C LEU A 157 8.16 21.49 2.28
N SER A 158 8.70 21.23 3.47
CA SER A 158 9.39 22.26 4.26
C SER A 158 10.61 22.79 3.51
N THR A 159 10.77 24.11 3.45
CA THR A 159 11.89 24.72 2.71
C THR A 159 13.23 24.59 3.44
N SER A 160 13.24 24.18 4.71
CA SER A 160 14.48 24.00 5.48
C SER A 160 15.13 22.65 5.27
N ASP A 161 14.34 21.60 5.05
CA ASP A 161 14.81 20.20 5.00
C ASP A 161 14.25 19.40 3.81
N ASN A 162 13.45 20.04 2.94
CA ASN A 162 12.84 19.47 1.74
C ASN A 162 11.93 18.25 1.98
N VAL A 163 11.54 17.95 3.22
CA VAL A 163 10.66 16.82 3.53
C VAL A 163 9.22 17.25 3.79
N ALA A 164 8.29 16.41 3.34
CA ALA A 164 6.87 16.70 3.40
C ALA A 164 6.37 16.83 4.84
N ARG A 165 5.63 17.91 5.12
CA ARG A 165 4.83 18.06 6.35
C ARG A 165 3.37 17.67 6.15
N LYS A 166 2.92 17.69 4.90
CA LYS A 166 1.58 17.26 4.51
C LYS A 166 1.62 16.67 3.09
N SER A 167 0.75 15.71 2.83
CA SER A 167 0.46 15.22 1.49
C SER A 167 -1.05 15.10 1.30
N GLN A 168 -1.53 15.39 0.10
CA GLN A 168 -2.91 15.20 -0.30
C GLN A 168 -2.93 14.29 -1.53
N ILE A 169 -3.74 13.24 -1.47
CA ILE A 169 -3.87 12.23 -2.52
C ILE A 169 -5.31 12.29 -3.00
N GLU A 170 -5.48 12.63 -4.27
CA GLU A 170 -6.77 12.74 -4.91
C GLU A 170 -6.90 11.60 -5.93
N LEU A 171 -7.91 10.76 -5.73
CA LEU A 171 -8.32 9.73 -6.69
C LEU A 171 -9.57 10.21 -7.41
N ASN A 172 -9.48 10.36 -8.73
CA ASN A 172 -10.63 10.65 -9.57
C ASN A 172 -11.28 9.35 -10.03
N ASP A 173 -12.38 8.96 -9.38
CA ASP A 173 -13.21 7.84 -9.80
C ASP A 173 -14.33 8.36 -10.74
N PRO A 174 -14.40 7.89 -12.00
CA PRO A 174 -15.45 8.28 -12.94
C PRO A 174 -16.87 8.00 -12.44
N ASN A 175 -17.04 7.00 -11.57
CA ASN A 175 -18.35 6.54 -11.09
C ASN A 175 -18.67 7.07 -9.69
N ASN A 176 -17.66 7.23 -8.85
CA ASN A 176 -17.82 7.57 -7.43
C ASN A 176 -17.35 8.99 -7.08
N GLY A 177 -16.91 9.77 -8.07
CA GLY A 177 -16.42 11.12 -7.88
C GLY A 177 -15.00 11.17 -7.31
N LYS A 178 -14.67 12.28 -6.66
CA LYS A 178 -13.31 12.55 -6.17
C LYS A 178 -13.16 12.09 -4.73
N LEU A 179 -12.28 11.13 -4.49
CA LEU A 179 -11.86 10.73 -3.15
C LEU A 179 -10.57 11.46 -2.79
N THR A 180 -10.51 12.05 -1.60
CA THR A 180 -9.32 12.78 -1.13
C THR A 180 -8.84 12.21 0.19
N THR A 181 -7.58 11.78 0.24
CA THR A 181 -6.88 11.34 1.44
C THR A 181 -5.79 12.33 1.81
N ILE A 182 -5.75 12.76 3.07
CA ILE A 182 -4.78 13.71 3.60
C ILE A 182 -3.86 12.97 4.56
N LEU A 183 -2.55 13.10 4.34
CA LEU A 183 -1.52 12.70 5.30
C LEU A 183 -0.98 13.95 5.95
N ASP A 184 -1.12 14.07 7.27
CA ASP A 184 -0.70 15.25 8.03
C ASP A 184 0.36 14.88 9.07
N THR A 185 1.58 15.36 8.88
CA THR A 185 2.74 14.98 9.69
C THR A 185 2.72 15.73 11.01
N LYS A 186 2.70 14.99 12.11
CA LYS A 186 2.69 15.55 13.48
C LYS A 186 4.10 15.68 14.04
N SER A 187 4.97 14.71 13.75
CA SER A 187 6.40 14.77 14.05
C SER A 187 7.21 14.10 12.94
N LEU A 188 8.41 14.62 12.69
CA LEU A 188 9.35 14.04 11.73
C LEU A 188 10.79 14.36 12.14
N GLU A 189 11.60 13.32 12.25
CA GLU A 189 13.02 13.39 12.55
C GLU A 189 13.79 12.58 11.51
N LEU A 190 14.62 13.26 10.72
CA LEU A 190 15.64 12.61 9.89
C LEU A 190 16.87 12.34 10.75
N ASN A 191 17.52 11.19 10.54
CA ASN A 191 18.65 10.71 11.33
C ASN A 191 18.33 10.57 12.83
N ALA A 192 17.09 10.20 13.16
CA ALA A 192 16.65 9.92 14.52
C ALA A 192 17.53 8.85 15.18
N ASP A 193 17.79 8.99 16.48
CA ASP A 193 18.43 7.94 17.26
C ASP A 193 17.45 6.78 17.49
N LEU A 194 17.68 5.69 16.77
CA LEU A 194 16.87 4.48 16.76
C LEU A 194 17.74 3.30 17.24
N PRO A 195 17.69 2.96 18.53
CA PRO A 195 18.36 1.76 19.03
C PRO A 195 17.76 0.51 18.38
N ASP A 196 18.53 -0.57 18.27
CA ASP A 196 18.09 -1.79 17.58
C ASP A 196 16.86 -2.44 18.25
N SER A 197 16.66 -2.20 19.55
CA SER A 197 15.45 -2.57 20.29
C SER A 197 14.17 -1.97 19.71
N THR A 198 14.24 -0.84 19.00
CA THR A 198 13.10 -0.25 18.26
C THR A 198 12.49 -1.26 17.29
N PHE A 199 13.31 -2.11 16.69
CA PHE A 199 12.92 -3.07 15.65
C PHE A 199 12.71 -4.48 16.22
N THR A 200 12.70 -4.64 17.53
CA THR A 200 12.34 -5.90 18.18
C THR A 200 10.82 -5.95 18.36
N PHE A 201 10.16 -6.96 17.79
CA PHE A 201 8.74 -7.17 18.04
C PHE A 201 8.55 -7.81 19.42
N VAL A 202 7.71 -7.19 20.23
CA VAL A 202 7.22 -7.74 21.50
C VAL A 202 5.74 -8.01 21.30
N PRO A 203 5.29 -9.28 21.33
CA PRO A 203 3.87 -9.60 21.22
C PRO A 203 3.06 -8.90 22.31
N PRO A 204 1.90 -8.32 21.99
CA PRO A 204 0.94 -7.90 23.00
C PRO A 204 0.51 -9.07 23.91
N ALA A 205 -0.06 -8.74 25.07
CA ALA A 205 -0.59 -9.76 25.97
C ALA A 205 -1.59 -10.66 25.25
N ASP A 206 -1.45 -11.97 25.48
CA ASP A 206 -2.30 -13.03 24.92
C ASP A 206 -2.33 -13.11 23.38
N ALA A 207 -1.43 -12.40 22.70
CA ALA A 207 -1.35 -12.45 21.24
C ALA A 207 -0.92 -13.84 20.78
N ARG A 208 -1.69 -14.44 19.87
CA ARG A 208 -1.43 -15.78 19.37
C ARG A 208 -0.54 -15.74 18.13
N GLU A 209 0.57 -16.48 18.17
CA GLU A 209 1.38 -16.74 16.98
C GLU A 209 0.64 -17.70 16.05
N LEU A 210 0.42 -17.28 14.81
CA LEU A 210 -0.07 -18.13 13.74
C LEU A 210 1.12 -18.76 13.03
N SER A 211 1.05 -20.07 12.81
CA SER A 211 1.90 -20.69 11.80
C SER A 211 1.53 -20.20 10.40
N LEU A 212 2.49 -20.28 9.47
CA LEU A 212 2.23 -19.97 8.06
C LEU A 212 1.12 -20.84 7.46
N ASP A 213 0.91 -22.05 7.99
CA ASP A 213 -0.16 -22.93 7.54
C ASP A 213 -1.54 -22.49 8.04
N GLU A 214 -1.64 -22.00 9.28
CA GLU A 214 -2.90 -21.50 9.85
C GLU A 214 -3.43 -20.26 9.15
N ILE A 215 -2.55 -19.34 8.74
CA ILE A 215 -2.94 -18.15 7.95
C ILE A 215 -3.59 -18.55 6.62
N ASN A 216 -3.16 -19.67 6.06
CA ASN A 216 -3.55 -20.10 4.72
C ASN A 216 -4.64 -21.16 4.70
N ASN A 217 -5.07 -21.67 5.85
CA ASN A 217 -5.89 -22.88 5.88
C ASN A 217 -7.33 -22.60 5.42
N GLY A 218 -7.55 -22.73 4.11
CA GLY A 218 -8.89 -22.77 3.50
C GLY A 218 -9.62 -21.43 3.39
N ARG A 219 -9.00 -20.30 3.78
CA ARG A 219 -9.58 -18.98 3.58
C ARG A 219 -9.50 -18.57 2.11
N TRP A 220 -10.63 -18.11 1.57
CA TRP A 220 -10.68 -17.38 0.30
C TRP A 220 -10.56 -15.88 0.56
N TYR A 221 -9.54 -15.27 -0.02
CA TYR A 221 -9.39 -13.82 -0.08
C TYR A 221 -10.23 -13.26 -1.23
N THR A 222 -10.82 -12.09 -1.05
CA THR A 222 -11.57 -11.39 -2.12
C THR A 222 -10.85 -10.13 -2.61
N ASP A 223 -9.77 -9.75 -1.92
CA ASP A 223 -8.85 -8.68 -2.30
C ASP A 223 -7.53 -9.30 -2.77
N LEU A 224 -7.14 -9.01 -4.02
CA LEU A 224 -5.94 -9.60 -4.62
C LEU A 224 -4.65 -9.09 -3.97
N ASP A 225 -4.62 -7.83 -3.51
CA ASP A 225 -3.43 -7.27 -2.88
C ASP A 225 -3.21 -7.89 -1.49
N GLU A 226 -4.28 -8.17 -0.74
CA GLU A 226 -4.25 -8.95 0.50
C GLU A 226 -3.74 -10.37 0.23
N ALA A 227 -4.31 -11.06 -0.76
CA ALA A 227 -3.88 -12.41 -1.14
C ALA A 227 -2.38 -12.46 -1.51
N LEU A 228 -1.89 -11.49 -2.27
CA LEU A 228 -0.47 -11.38 -2.63
C LEU A 228 0.44 -11.07 -1.43
N LYS A 229 -0.03 -10.29 -0.45
CA LYS A 229 0.72 -10.08 0.80
C LYS A 229 0.87 -11.39 1.57
N VAL A 230 -0.20 -12.17 1.67
CA VAL A 230 -0.20 -13.47 2.36
C VAL A 230 0.64 -14.49 1.61
N ALA A 231 0.55 -14.53 0.28
CA ALA A 231 1.34 -15.44 -0.55
C ALA A 231 2.84 -15.18 -0.46
N ARG A 232 3.26 -13.91 -0.49
CA ARG A 232 4.65 -13.51 -0.17
C ARG A 232 5.03 -13.98 1.21
N ALA A 233 4.11 -13.82 2.16
CA ALA A 233 4.39 -14.10 3.54
C ALA A 233 4.63 -15.58 3.83
N SER A 234 3.84 -16.43 3.19
CA SER A 234 3.89 -17.87 3.37
C SER A 234 4.67 -18.60 2.29
N ASN A 235 5.32 -17.88 1.37
CA ASN A 235 6.05 -18.45 0.24
C ASN A 235 5.19 -19.41 -0.62
N LYS A 236 3.94 -19.05 -0.86
CA LYS A 236 2.98 -19.83 -1.67
C LYS A 236 2.65 -19.10 -2.97
N HIS A 237 2.12 -19.82 -3.95
CA HIS A 237 1.51 -19.20 -5.12
C HIS A 237 0.13 -18.63 -4.76
N VAL A 238 -0.38 -17.68 -5.54
CA VAL A 238 -1.80 -17.29 -5.47
C VAL A 238 -2.56 -18.05 -6.54
N PHE A 239 -3.62 -18.74 -6.14
CA PHE A 239 -4.62 -19.24 -7.08
C PHE A 239 -5.80 -18.27 -7.06
N ILE A 240 -6.17 -17.75 -8.23
CA ILE A 240 -7.32 -16.87 -8.41
C ILE A 240 -8.42 -17.62 -9.15
N ASP A 241 -9.61 -17.69 -8.57
CA ASP A 241 -10.85 -18.09 -9.25
C ASP A 241 -11.62 -16.83 -9.68
N PHE A 242 -11.63 -16.55 -10.99
CA PHE A 242 -12.52 -15.56 -11.59
C PHE A 242 -13.86 -16.20 -11.89
N MET A 243 -14.93 -15.67 -11.29
CA MET A 243 -16.27 -16.23 -11.39
C MET A 243 -17.36 -15.15 -11.34
N ALA A 244 -18.62 -15.58 -11.52
CA ALA A 244 -19.80 -14.75 -11.26
C ALA A 244 -20.93 -15.60 -10.64
N THR A 245 -21.80 -14.99 -9.83
CA THR A 245 -22.87 -15.72 -9.10
C THR A 245 -23.89 -16.41 -10.01
N TRP A 246 -24.03 -15.95 -11.27
CA TRP A 246 -24.92 -16.53 -12.28
C TRP A 246 -24.24 -17.61 -13.14
N CYS A 247 -22.92 -17.78 -13.03
CA CYS A 247 -22.15 -18.71 -13.86
C CYS A 247 -22.38 -20.17 -13.47
N GLY A 248 -23.05 -20.93 -14.36
CA GLY A 248 -23.32 -22.36 -14.17
C GLY A 248 -22.04 -23.21 -14.02
N PRO A 249 -21.08 -23.15 -14.95
CA PRO A 249 -19.83 -23.91 -14.86
C PRO A 249 -18.99 -23.58 -13.61
N CYS A 250 -19.05 -22.34 -13.12
CA CYS A 250 -18.38 -21.93 -11.88
C CYS A 250 -18.97 -22.66 -10.66
N LYS A 251 -20.30 -22.75 -10.59
CA LYS A 251 -21.00 -23.52 -9.53
C LYS A 251 -20.69 -25.01 -9.58
N MET A 252 -20.47 -25.57 -10.77
CA MET A 252 -20.07 -26.97 -10.93
C MET A 252 -18.66 -27.20 -10.38
N LEU A 253 -17.69 -26.36 -10.77
CA LEU A 253 -16.32 -26.40 -10.25
C LEU A 253 -16.30 -26.36 -8.72
N GLU A 254 -17.02 -25.40 -8.13
CA GLU A 254 -17.10 -25.23 -6.68
C GLU A 254 -17.66 -26.47 -5.97
N ARG A 255 -18.79 -27.00 -6.48
CA ARG A 255 -19.46 -28.17 -5.91
C ARG A 255 -18.59 -29.43 -5.99
N GLU A 256 -17.96 -29.66 -7.12
CA GLU A 256 -17.26 -30.91 -7.41
C GLU A 256 -15.82 -30.91 -6.89
N CYS A 257 -15.19 -29.75 -6.74
CA CYS A 257 -13.76 -29.66 -6.41
C CYS A 257 -13.47 -29.01 -5.05
N PHE A 258 -14.02 -27.82 -4.75
CA PHE A 258 -13.53 -27.01 -3.61
C PHE A 258 -13.78 -27.64 -2.24
N GLY A 259 -14.81 -28.48 -2.10
CA GLY A 259 -15.09 -29.21 -0.86
C GLY A 259 -14.21 -30.44 -0.62
N THR A 260 -13.50 -30.92 -1.64
CA THR A 260 -12.80 -32.21 -1.61
C THR A 260 -11.53 -32.18 -0.76
N ALA A 261 -11.13 -33.34 -0.23
CA ALA A 261 -9.87 -33.49 0.50
C ALA A 261 -8.64 -33.16 -0.38
N GLN A 262 -8.72 -33.49 -1.68
CA GLN A 262 -7.67 -33.17 -2.65
C GLN A 262 -7.48 -31.66 -2.78
N PHE A 263 -8.56 -30.89 -2.94
CA PHE A 263 -8.47 -29.42 -2.98
C PHE A 263 -7.92 -28.83 -1.67
N LYS A 264 -8.42 -29.31 -0.52
CA LYS A 264 -7.92 -28.87 0.80
C LYS A 264 -6.41 -29.10 0.96
N ALA A 265 -5.89 -30.23 0.46
CA ALA A 265 -4.47 -30.53 0.51
C ALA A 265 -3.61 -29.53 -0.29
N MET A 266 -4.17 -28.95 -1.36
CA MET A 266 -3.48 -27.94 -2.18
C MET A 266 -3.29 -26.61 -1.44
N GLY A 267 -3.95 -26.37 -0.30
CA GLY A 267 -3.75 -25.16 0.53
C GLY A 267 -2.33 -25.03 1.11
N LYS A 268 -1.54 -26.10 1.04
CA LYS A 268 -0.10 -26.07 1.33
C LYS A 268 0.71 -25.32 0.27
N SER A 269 0.21 -25.25 -0.96
CA SER A 269 0.90 -24.63 -2.10
C SER A 269 0.29 -23.30 -2.55
N TYR A 270 -0.95 -23.05 -2.15
CA TYR A 270 -1.72 -21.91 -2.63
C TYR A 270 -2.31 -21.06 -1.52
N VAL A 271 -2.33 -19.76 -1.78
CA VAL A 271 -3.26 -18.81 -1.19
C VAL A 271 -4.45 -18.71 -2.13
N TRP A 272 -5.66 -18.93 -1.59
CA TRP A 272 -6.89 -18.93 -2.38
C TRP A 272 -7.45 -17.51 -2.51
N CYS A 273 -7.61 -17.03 -3.73
CA CYS A 273 -8.24 -15.74 -4.02
C CYS A 273 -9.44 -15.96 -4.95
N ARG A 274 -10.54 -15.27 -4.69
CA ARG A 274 -11.75 -15.33 -5.52
C ARG A 274 -12.14 -13.93 -5.93
N ILE A 275 -12.31 -13.73 -7.24
CA ILE A 275 -12.66 -12.44 -7.83
C ILE A 275 -13.98 -12.61 -8.56
N ASP A 276 -15.00 -11.92 -8.08
CA ASP A 276 -16.27 -11.78 -8.81
C ASP A 276 -16.07 -10.74 -9.92
N VAL A 277 -16.27 -11.15 -11.17
CA VAL A 277 -16.02 -10.31 -12.35
C VAL A 277 -16.97 -9.12 -12.47
N ASP A 278 -18.18 -9.21 -11.90
CA ASP A 278 -19.16 -8.12 -11.91
C ASP A 278 -18.80 -7.07 -10.85
N GLN A 279 -18.29 -7.52 -9.69
CA GLN A 279 -17.90 -6.63 -8.60
C GLN A 279 -16.52 -5.99 -8.79
N GLN A 280 -15.61 -6.69 -9.47
CA GLN A 280 -14.21 -6.27 -9.63
C GLN A 280 -13.77 -6.24 -11.11
N PRO A 281 -14.48 -5.51 -11.99
CA PRO A 281 -14.28 -5.56 -13.45
C PRO A 281 -12.89 -5.08 -13.88
N THR A 282 -12.26 -4.18 -13.10
CA THR A 282 -10.90 -3.71 -13.39
C THR A 282 -9.86 -4.82 -13.19
N ILE A 283 -10.03 -5.66 -12.17
CA ILE A 283 -9.13 -6.79 -11.92
C ILE A 283 -9.41 -7.90 -12.95
N ALA A 284 -10.69 -8.20 -13.21
CA ALA A 284 -11.09 -9.16 -14.24
C ALA A 284 -10.49 -8.82 -15.62
N SER A 285 -10.58 -7.55 -16.02
CA SER A 285 -10.00 -7.06 -17.28
C SER A 285 -8.48 -7.20 -17.33
N ARG A 286 -7.77 -6.97 -16.22
CA ARG A 286 -6.31 -7.13 -16.14
C ARG A 286 -5.83 -8.54 -16.51
N TYR A 287 -6.63 -9.55 -16.18
CA TYR A 287 -6.30 -10.95 -16.43
C TYR A 287 -7.03 -11.54 -17.64
N HIS A 288 -7.69 -10.70 -18.45
CA HIS A 288 -8.48 -11.11 -19.62
C HIS A 288 -9.54 -12.17 -19.27
N ALA A 289 -10.28 -11.96 -18.17
CA ALA A 289 -11.35 -12.84 -17.72
C ALA A 289 -12.64 -12.68 -18.57
N GLU A 290 -12.53 -12.94 -19.87
CA GLU A 290 -13.62 -12.84 -20.86
C GLU A 290 -14.54 -14.07 -20.85
N ALA A 291 -14.02 -15.20 -20.36
CA ALA A 291 -14.77 -16.44 -20.15
C ALA A 291 -14.53 -16.96 -18.73
N ILE A 292 -15.61 -17.42 -18.06
CA ILE A 292 -15.56 -17.91 -16.68
C ILE A 292 -16.11 -19.35 -16.55
N PRO A 293 -15.60 -20.15 -15.59
CA PRO A 293 -14.58 -19.78 -14.62
C PRO A 293 -13.19 -19.70 -15.27
N LEU A 294 -12.42 -18.66 -14.93
CA LEU A 294 -11.01 -18.54 -15.31
C LEU A 294 -10.17 -18.74 -14.05
N GLN A 295 -9.26 -19.71 -14.08
CA GLN A 295 -8.31 -19.94 -13.00
C GLN A 295 -6.97 -19.35 -13.39
N VAL A 296 -6.36 -18.59 -12.50
CA VAL A 296 -5.04 -17.98 -12.73
C VAL A 296 -4.11 -18.35 -11.58
N VAL A 297 -2.91 -18.82 -11.90
CA VAL A 297 -1.86 -19.00 -10.90
C VAL A 297 -0.85 -17.86 -11.02
N LEU A 298 -0.62 -17.17 -9.91
CA LEU A 298 0.44 -16.18 -9.78
C LEU A 298 1.57 -16.73 -8.91
N ASP A 299 2.80 -16.36 -9.22
CA ASP A 299 3.88 -16.48 -8.26
C ASP A 299 3.67 -15.50 -7.08
N LYS A 300 4.45 -15.70 -6.02
CA LYS A 300 4.43 -14.80 -4.85
C LYS A 300 4.79 -13.34 -5.18
N SER A 301 5.38 -13.05 -6.33
CA SER A 301 5.66 -11.67 -6.78
C SER A 301 4.51 -11.06 -7.57
N GLY A 302 3.43 -11.80 -7.82
CA GLY A 302 2.28 -11.40 -8.63
C GLY A 302 2.43 -11.67 -10.13
N GLY A 303 3.50 -12.35 -10.56
CA GLY A 303 3.71 -12.73 -11.95
C GLY A 303 2.84 -13.93 -12.35
N THR A 304 2.06 -13.79 -13.42
CA THR A 304 1.22 -14.89 -13.95
C THR A 304 2.08 -16.05 -14.44
N GLN A 305 1.82 -17.24 -13.91
CA GLN A 305 2.53 -18.48 -14.29
C GLN A 305 1.73 -19.29 -15.30
N ASP A 306 0.43 -19.46 -15.06
CA ASP A 306 -0.43 -20.30 -15.89
C ASP A 306 -1.90 -19.86 -15.75
N GLN A 307 -2.72 -20.23 -16.73
CA GLN A 307 -4.15 -19.95 -16.75
C GLN A 307 -4.94 -21.16 -17.28
N LEU A 308 -6.11 -21.39 -16.69
CA LEU A 308 -7.07 -22.40 -17.15
C LEU A 308 -8.41 -21.73 -17.42
N VAL A 309 -8.84 -21.76 -18.68
CA VAL A 309 -10.14 -21.25 -19.10
C VAL A 309 -11.17 -22.37 -19.11
N GLY A 310 -12.27 -22.14 -18.40
CA GLY A 310 -13.41 -23.05 -18.30
C GLY A 310 -13.14 -24.25 -17.38
N TYR A 311 -14.22 -24.84 -16.85
CA TYR A 311 -14.08 -25.91 -15.85
C TYR A 311 -13.53 -27.23 -16.42
N GLY A 312 -14.20 -27.82 -17.42
CA GLY A 312 -13.74 -29.05 -18.07
C GLY A 312 -13.66 -30.32 -17.20
N GLY A 313 -14.16 -30.28 -15.95
CA GLY A 313 -14.27 -31.43 -15.05
C GLY A 313 -13.13 -31.57 -14.02
N PRO A 314 -13.32 -32.40 -12.97
CA PRO A 314 -12.39 -32.46 -11.83
C PRO A 314 -10.96 -32.85 -12.21
N ALA A 315 -10.80 -33.81 -13.13
CA ALA A 315 -9.49 -34.31 -13.53
C ALA A 315 -8.62 -33.19 -14.14
N ARG A 316 -9.18 -32.43 -15.09
CA ARG A 316 -8.49 -31.30 -15.74
C ARG A 316 -8.15 -30.19 -14.74
N PHE A 317 -9.07 -29.89 -13.83
CA PHE A 317 -8.87 -28.90 -12.78
C PHE A 317 -7.72 -29.29 -11.83
N PHE A 318 -7.72 -30.53 -11.34
CA PHE A 318 -6.67 -30.99 -10.44
C PHE A 318 -5.32 -31.20 -11.13
N GLU A 319 -5.30 -31.57 -12.41
CA GLU A 319 -4.07 -31.59 -13.20
C GLU A 319 -3.44 -30.20 -13.28
N PHE A 320 -4.25 -29.17 -13.57
CA PHE A 320 -3.80 -27.77 -13.59
C PHE A 320 -3.25 -27.31 -12.23
N LEU A 321 -3.97 -27.61 -11.13
CA LEU A 321 -3.50 -27.28 -9.79
C LEU A 321 -2.21 -28.03 -9.42
N THR A 322 -2.10 -29.31 -9.76
CA THR A 322 -0.94 -30.13 -9.38
C THR A 322 0.30 -29.71 -10.17
N LYS A 323 0.15 -29.43 -11.47
CA LYS A 323 1.22 -28.95 -12.36
C LYS A 323 1.86 -27.65 -11.83
N ASN A 324 1.06 -26.77 -11.24
CA ASN A 324 1.47 -25.43 -10.85
C ASN A 324 1.77 -25.28 -9.35
N ALA A 325 1.70 -26.37 -8.59
CA ALA A 325 1.90 -26.37 -7.15
C ALA A 325 3.37 -26.12 -6.81
N LYS A 326 3.61 -25.27 -5.81
CA LYS A 326 4.92 -25.03 -5.21
C LYS A 326 4.79 -24.81 -3.71
#